data_AF-A0A5Q4DYC7-F1
#
_entry.id   AF-A0A5Q4DYC7-F1
#
_cell.length_a   1.000
_cell.length_b   1.000
_cell.length_c   1.000
_cell.angle_alpha   90.00
_cell.angle_beta   90.00
_cell.angle_gamma   90.00
#
_symmetry.space_group_name_H-M   'P 1'
#
loop_
_entity.id
_entity.type
_entity.pdbx_description
1 polymer ?
#
loop_
_entity_poly.entity_id
_entity_poly.type
_entity_poly.pdbx_seq_one_letter_code
_entity_poly.pdbx_strand_id
1 'polypeptide(L)'
;MSVALDITLCALILGVGWASVTGQGVFRAVIFFITYGLLLAIAWARLGAYDVALAEAAISAGLTGVLLLAAYGRLRRLNAGAEPPIAVNLPAAVVATGIAAGLVWAWFALPAPTAPDLSEVLPQSGVGNPVTAVLLNFRAWDTLLESIILLAALIGVWMLARDDAWEAPLGLPYHARPGGVLASFGRVLPPIGLIFGVYLVWAGADTTGGAFQGGTVLAAVCLVTMMAGILRAPRVAQPAWRAALVLGPGVFLLSGLAGALFAQGFLGLPPDLAKPAIVTIEAALTVSIAVTLVLLVIGPPDDGGHVA
;
A
#
# COMPACT_ATOMS: atom_id res chain seq x y z
N MET A 1 -19.27 -23.64 -5.61
CA MET A 1 -19.15 -22.29 -5.01
C MET A 1 -20.57 -21.75 -4.80
N SER A 2 -20.93 -21.25 -3.63
CA SER A 2 -22.33 -20.88 -3.33
C SER A 2 -22.63 -19.43 -3.74
N VAL A 3 -23.59 -19.24 -4.65
CA VAL A 3 -24.14 -17.92 -5.02
C VAL A 3 -24.58 -17.12 -3.79
N ALA A 4 -25.05 -17.82 -2.75
CA ALA A 4 -25.41 -17.20 -1.47
C ALA A 4 -24.24 -16.47 -0.80
N LEU A 5 -23.02 -17.01 -0.85
CA LEU A 5 -21.84 -16.36 -0.28
C LEU A 5 -21.53 -15.06 -1.03
N ASP A 6 -21.75 -15.02 -2.34
CA ASP A 6 -21.44 -13.84 -3.18
C ASP A 6 -22.41 -12.72 -2.91
N ILE A 7 -23.69 -13.06 -2.90
CA ILE A 7 -24.75 -12.12 -2.58
C ILE A 7 -24.52 -11.56 -1.18
N THR A 8 -24.16 -12.42 -0.22
CA THR A 8 -23.84 -12.00 1.15
C THR A 8 -22.63 -11.06 1.18
N LEU A 9 -21.55 -11.43 0.48
CA LEU A 9 -20.33 -10.62 0.43
C LEU A 9 -20.58 -9.26 -0.23
N CYS A 10 -21.29 -9.22 -1.35
CA CYS A 10 -21.71 -7.99 -2.03
C CYS A 10 -22.59 -7.13 -1.11
N ALA A 11 -23.58 -7.72 -0.45
CA ALA A 11 -24.44 -7.00 0.48
C ALA A 11 -23.65 -6.42 1.68
N LEU A 12 -22.68 -7.17 2.21
CA LEU A 12 -21.80 -6.69 3.29
C LEU A 12 -20.89 -5.56 2.81
N ILE A 13 -20.27 -5.67 1.63
CA ILE A 13 -19.41 -4.62 1.05
C ILE A 13 -20.21 -3.33 0.86
N LEU A 14 -21.40 -3.41 0.25
CA LEU A 14 -22.28 -2.26 0.05
C LEU A 14 -22.78 -1.69 1.38
N GLY A 15 -23.18 -2.54 2.33
CA GLY A 15 -23.67 -2.12 3.63
C GLY A 15 -22.60 -1.44 4.48
N VAL A 16 -21.39 -1.97 4.51
CA VAL A 16 -20.25 -1.38 5.23
C VAL A 16 -19.77 -0.11 4.56
N GLY A 17 -19.73 -0.06 3.21
CA GLY A 17 -19.42 1.16 2.47
C GLY A 17 -20.46 2.26 2.70
N TRP A 18 -21.74 1.91 2.77
CA TRP A 18 -22.80 2.85 3.15
C TRP A 18 -22.62 3.34 4.60
N ALA A 19 -22.29 2.44 5.53
CA ALA A 19 -22.10 2.76 6.94
C ALA A 19 -20.84 3.62 7.20
N SER A 20 -19.80 3.51 6.37
CA SER A 20 -18.60 4.33 6.47
C SER A 20 -18.85 5.79 6.07
N VAL A 21 -19.75 6.03 5.10
CA VAL A 21 -20.09 7.36 4.61
C VAL A 21 -21.19 8.03 5.45
N THR A 22 -22.23 7.28 5.81
CA THR A 22 -23.39 7.82 6.54
C THR A 22 -23.22 7.81 8.05
N GLY A 23 -22.15 7.16 8.54
CA GLY A 23 -21.96 6.98 9.96
C GLY A 23 -21.52 8.24 10.70
N GLN A 24 -22.13 8.48 11.86
CA GLN A 24 -21.63 9.46 12.84
C GLN A 24 -20.41 8.88 13.57
N GLY A 25 -19.42 9.71 13.88
CA GLY A 25 -18.17 9.28 14.49
C GLY A 25 -17.08 9.01 13.45
N VAL A 26 -16.06 9.89 13.39
CA VAL A 26 -14.85 9.67 12.57
C VAL A 26 -14.22 8.31 12.88
N PHE A 27 -14.11 7.94 14.17
CA PHE A 27 -13.60 6.63 14.56
C PHE A 27 -14.41 5.49 13.94
N ARG A 28 -15.74 5.58 13.98
CA ARG A 28 -16.63 4.55 13.43
C ARG A 28 -16.49 4.45 11.91
N ALA A 29 -16.39 5.59 11.22
CA ALA A 29 -16.13 5.64 9.78
C ALA A 29 -14.81 4.95 9.42
N VAL A 30 -13.75 5.17 10.21
CA VAL A 30 -12.46 4.48 10.02
C VAL A 30 -12.58 2.97 10.23
N ILE A 31 -13.29 2.50 11.26
CA ILE A 31 -13.50 1.06 11.48
C ILE A 31 -14.28 0.41 10.32
N PHE A 32 -15.33 1.07 9.82
CA PHE A 32 -16.05 0.58 8.64
C PHE A 32 -15.19 0.62 7.38
N PHE A 33 -14.34 1.62 7.19
CA PHE A 33 -13.38 1.65 6.09
C PHE A 33 -12.40 0.46 6.14
N ILE A 34 -11.84 0.15 7.30
CA ILE A 34 -10.96 -1.02 7.49
C ILE A 34 -11.71 -2.32 7.19
N THR A 35 -12.94 -2.44 7.71
CA THR A 35 -13.79 -3.61 7.47
C THR A 35 -14.12 -3.76 5.98
N TYR A 36 -14.41 -2.65 5.29
CA TYR A 36 -14.66 -2.62 3.85
C TYR A 36 -13.47 -3.15 3.06
N GLY A 37 -12.25 -2.70 3.37
CA GLY A 37 -11.03 -3.20 2.75
C GLY A 37 -10.81 -4.70 2.96
N LEU A 38 -11.06 -5.22 4.17
CA LEU A 38 -10.98 -6.66 4.44
C LEU A 38 -12.00 -7.46 3.63
N LEU A 39 -13.23 -6.97 3.50
CA LEU A 39 -14.27 -7.62 2.69
C LEU A 39 -13.92 -7.58 1.19
N LEU A 40 -13.34 -6.48 0.69
CA LEU A 40 -12.81 -6.41 -0.67
C LEU A 40 -11.67 -7.40 -0.90
N ALA A 41 -10.73 -7.53 0.04
CA ALA A 41 -9.67 -8.54 -0.07
C ALA A 41 -10.24 -9.96 -0.18
N ILE A 42 -11.29 -10.29 0.59
CA ILE A 42 -12.00 -11.56 0.46
C ILE A 42 -12.64 -11.68 -0.92
N ALA A 43 -13.28 -10.62 -1.44
CA ALA A 43 -13.88 -10.63 -2.77
C ALA A 43 -12.84 -10.88 -3.88
N TRP A 44 -11.68 -10.24 -3.80
CA TRP A 44 -10.58 -10.46 -4.75
C TRP A 44 -10.05 -11.89 -4.70
N ALA A 45 -9.81 -12.43 -3.50
CA ALA A 45 -9.39 -13.82 -3.34
C ALA A 45 -10.43 -14.79 -3.92
N ARG A 46 -11.72 -14.46 -3.74
CA ARG A 46 -12.84 -15.23 -4.26
C ARG A 46 -12.96 -15.19 -5.79
N LEU A 47 -12.45 -14.12 -6.41
CA LEU A 47 -12.31 -13.99 -7.88
C LEU A 47 -11.00 -14.60 -8.42
N GLY A 48 -10.17 -15.21 -7.56
CA GLY A 48 -8.87 -15.76 -7.94
C GLY A 48 -7.75 -14.74 -8.10
N ALA A 49 -8.01 -13.47 -7.78
CA ALA A 49 -7.04 -12.38 -7.85
C ALA A 49 -6.26 -12.26 -6.52
N TYR A 50 -5.46 -13.26 -6.18
CA TYR A 50 -4.81 -13.35 -4.87
C TYR A 50 -3.76 -12.25 -4.63
N ASP A 51 -3.00 -11.85 -5.65
CA ASP A 51 -2.02 -10.76 -5.54
C ASP A 51 -2.70 -9.43 -5.19
N VAL A 52 -3.86 -9.17 -5.80
CA VAL A 52 -4.70 -7.99 -5.53
C VAL A 52 -5.33 -8.10 -4.15
N ALA A 53 -5.79 -9.29 -3.74
CA ALA A 53 -6.36 -9.52 -2.42
C ALA A 53 -5.35 -9.21 -1.29
N LEU A 54 -4.11 -9.67 -1.45
CA LEU A 54 -3.04 -9.39 -0.50
C LEU A 54 -2.69 -7.90 -0.46
N ALA A 55 -2.61 -7.24 -1.61
CA ALA A 55 -2.37 -5.80 -1.69
C ALA A 55 -3.50 -5.01 -1.02
N GLU A 56 -4.76 -5.35 -1.29
CA GLU A 56 -5.94 -4.70 -0.70
C GLU A 56 -5.96 -4.86 0.82
N ALA A 57 -5.72 -6.07 1.34
CA ALA A 57 -5.66 -6.31 2.78
C ALA A 57 -4.54 -5.50 3.44
N ALA A 58 -3.38 -5.42 2.81
CA ALA A 58 -2.21 -4.76 3.37
C ALA A 58 -2.33 -3.22 3.33
N ILE A 59 -2.84 -2.64 2.25
CA ILE A 59 -2.98 -1.19 2.07
C ILE A 59 -4.22 -0.68 2.78
N SER A 60 -5.41 -1.15 2.37
CA SER A 60 -6.69 -0.57 2.75
C SER A 60 -6.99 -0.80 4.23
N ALA A 61 -7.03 -2.08 4.64
CA ALA A 61 -7.29 -2.45 6.02
C ALA A 61 -6.08 -2.23 6.94
N GLY A 62 -4.87 -2.48 6.44
CA GLY A 62 -3.63 -2.33 7.19
C GLY A 62 -3.18 -0.88 7.28
N LEU A 63 -2.40 -0.43 6.28
CA LEU A 63 -1.65 0.82 6.35
C LEU A 63 -2.52 2.08 6.39
N THR A 64 -3.50 2.19 5.50
CA THR A 64 -4.44 3.31 5.44
C THR A 64 -5.34 3.33 6.68
N GLY A 65 -5.74 2.17 7.19
CA GLY A 65 -6.40 2.05 8.49
C GLY A 65 -5.59 2.67 9.63
N VAL A 66 -4.31 2.33 9.73
CA VAL A 66 -3.39 2.90 10.73
C VAL A 66 -3.23 4.41 10.55
N LEU A 67 -3.06 4.89 9.31
CA LEU A 67 -2.99 6.31 8.97
C LEU A 67 -4.22 7.09 9.43
N LEU A 68 -5.42 6.58 9.13
CA LEU A 68 -6.67 7.22 9.51
C LEU A 68 -6.88 7.23 11.02
N LEU A 69 -6.48 6.15 11.73
CA LEU A 69 -6.50 6.11 13.19
C LEU A 69 -5.50 7.08 13.82
N ALA A 70 -4.30 7.22 13.25
CA ALA A 70 -3.30 8.19 13.68
C ALA A 70 -3.79 9.62 13.49
N ALA A 71 -4.38 9.92 12.33
CA ALA A 71 -5.00 11.22 12.04
C ALA A 71 -6.15 11.54 13.00
N TYR A 72 -7.03 10.56 13.26
CA TYR A 72 -8.10 10.70 14.26
C TYR A 72 -7.55 10.97 15.66
N GLY A 73 -6.50 10.26 16.08
CA GLY A 73 -5.83 10.51 17.35
C GLY A 73 -5.25 11.93 17.45
N ARG A 74 -4.70 12.46 16.35
CA ARG A 74 -4.19 13.83 16.28
C ARG A 74 -5.31 14.87 16.36
N LEU A 75 -6.40 14.70 15.60
CA LEU A 75 -7.57 15.58 15.64
C LEU A 75 -8.14 15.70 17.06
N ARG A 76 -8.21 14.57 17.80
CA ARG A 76 -8.64 14.57 19.21
C ARG A 76 -7.72 15.37 20.12
N ARG A 77 -6.39 15.25 19.96
CA ARG A 77 -5.43 16.03 20.76
C ARG A 77 -5.53 17.53 20.50
N LEU A 78 -5.82 17.90 19.26
CA LEU A 78 -6.00 19.30 18.85
C LEU A 78 -7.39 19.87 19.20
N ASN A 79 -8.24 19.09 19.89
CA ASN A 79 -9.66 19.42 20.13
C ASN A 79 -10.43 19.77 18.84
N ALA A 80 -9.95 19.33 17.67
CA ALA A 80 -10.55 19.55 16.36
C ALA A 80 -11.49 18.41 15.95
N GLY A 81 -12.05 17.69 16.93
CA GLY A 81 -12.94 16.55 16.73
C GLY A 81 -14.42 16.91 16.66
N ALA A 82 -14.77 18.20 16.57
CA ALA A 82 -16.16 18.63 16.45
C ALA A 82 -16.72 18.19 15.10
N GLU A 83 -17.74 17.31 15.13
CA GLU A 83 -18.36 16.82 13.91
C GLU A 83 -19.44 17.82 13.45
N PRO A 84 -19.37 18.29 12.19
CA PRO A 84 -20.48 19.07 11.64
C PRO A 84 -21.74 18.19 11.61
N PRO A 85 -22.94 18.79 11.73
CA PRO A 85 -24.18 18.04 11.57
C PRO A 85 -24.21 17.34 10.21
N ILE A 86 -24.78 16.14 10.15
CA ILE A 86 -24.96 15.41 8.89
C ILE A 86 -25.86 16.25 7.98
N ALA A 87 -25.24 16.97 7.05
CA ALA A 87 -25.92 17.62 5.94
C ALA A 87 -25.55 16.86 4.67
N VAL A 88 -26.57 16.35 3.97
CA VAL A 88 -26.34 15.74 2.66
C VAL A 88 -25.93 16.85 1.71
N ASN A 89 -24.67 16.83 1.27
CA ASN A 89 -24.20 17.70 0.20
C ASN A 89 -24.79 17.18 -1.12
N LEU A 90 -25.99 17.65 -1.45
CA LEU A 90 -26.75 17.19 -2.62
C LEU A 90 -25.94 17.32 -3.93
N PRO A 91 -25.20 18.42 -4.18
CA PRO A 91 -24.28 18.48 -5.33
C PRO A 91 -23.26 17.34 -5.35
N ALA A 92 -22.57 17.08 -4.24
CA ALA A 92 -21.59 16.01 -4.16
C ALA A 92 -22.23 14.62 -4.35
N ALA A 93 -23.41 14.41 -3.77
CA ALA A 93 -24.17 13.17 -3.91
C ALA A 93 -24.61 12.92 -5.38
N VAL A 94 -25.10 13.96 -6.06
CA VAL A 94 -25.47 13.89 -7.48
C VAL A 94 -24.25 13.58 -8.35
N VAL A 95 -23.12 14.25 -8.12
CA VAL A 95 -21.88 14.00 -8.85
C VAL A 95 -21.37 12.58 -8.61
N ALA A 96 -21.30 12.12 -7.36
CA ALA A 96 -20.85 10.78 -7.02
C ALA A 96 -21.76 9.70 -7.62
N THR A 97 -23.08 9.88 -7.53
CA THR A 97 -24.06 8.96 -8.13
C THR A 97 -23.96 8.95 -9.65
N GLY A 98 -23.79 10.13 -10.27
CA GLY A 98 -23.60 10.25 -11.71
C GLY A 98 -22.34 9.54 -12.21
N ILE A 99 -21.21 9.69 -11.50
CA ILE A 99 -19.97 8.97 -11.80
C ILE A 99 -20.18 7.46 -11.66
N ALA A 100 -20.77 7.00 -10.54
CA ALA A 100 -21.03 5.58 -10.31
C ALA A 100 -21.94 4.98 -11.40
N ALA A 101 -23.04 5.66 -11.74
CA ALA A 101 -23.93 5.25 -12.81
C ALA A 101 -23.23 5.25 -14.18
N GLY A 102 -22.37 6.24 -14.44
CA GLY A 102 -21.54 6.30 -15.64
C GLY A 102 -20.57 5.12 -15.76
N LEU A 103 -19.93 4.71 -14.66
CA LEU A 103 -19.06 3.54 -14.62
C LEU A 103 -19.83 2.23 -14.85
N VAL A 104 -21.00 2.08 -14.22
CA VAL A 104 -21.88 0.92 -14.45
C VAL A 104 -22.36 0.88 -15.90
N TRP A 105 -22.75 2.03 -16.46
CA TRP A 105 -23.14 2.11 -17.85
C TRP A 105 -21.97 1.76 -18.78
N ALA A 106 -20.78 2.31 -18.54
CA ALA A 106 -19.58 2.03 -19.33
C ALA A 106 -19.22 0.53 -19.33
N TRP A 107 -19.40 -0.16 -18.20
CA TRP A 107 -19.19 -1.61 -18.11
C TRP A 107 -20.04 -2.41 -19.10
N PHE A 108 -21.31 -2.00 -19.32
CA PHE A 108 -22.19 -2.67 -20.28
C PHE A 108 -22.08 -2.11 -21.70
N ALA A 109 -21.67 -0.85 -21.85
CA ALA A 109 -21.60 -0.17 -23.14
C ALA A 109 -20.31 -0.48 -23.91
N LEU A 110 -19.20 -0.72 -23.21
CA LEU A 110 -17.91 -1.01 -23.83
C LEU A 110 -17.80 -2.52 -24.16
N PRO A 111 -17.23 -2.86 -25.34
CA PRO A 111 -16.96 -4.26 -25.66
C PRO A 111 -15.91 -4.82 -24.70
N ALA A 112 -15.97 -6.13 -24.46
CA ALA A 112 -14.94 -6.81 -23.69
C ALA A 112 -13.57 -6.59 -24.37
N PRO A 113 -12.53 -6.18 -23.61
CA PRO A 113 -11.22 -5.92 -24.18
C PRO A 113 -10.63 -7.21 -24.78
N THR A 114 -10.18 -7.15 -26.02
CA THR A 114 -9.40 -8.22 -26.66
C THR A 114 -7.96 -8.15 -26.14
N ALA A 115 -7.67 -8.87 -25.06
CA ALA A 115 -6.31 -9.05 -24.57
C ALA A 115 -5.67 -10.29 -25.22
N PRO A 116 -4.35 -10.31 -25.45
CA PRO A 116 -3.64 -11.52 -25.84
C PRO A 116 -3.86 -12.61 -24.79
N ASP A 117 -3.91 -13.87 -25.23
CA ASP A 117 -3.94 -14.99 -24.29
C ASP A 117 -2.60 -15.01 -23.52
N LEU A 118 -2.67 -14.74 -22.22
CA LEU A 118 -1.49 -14.67 -21.37
C LEU A 118 -0.74 -16.00 -21.37
N SER A 119 -1.42 -17.14 -21.57
CA SER A 119 -0.79 -18.46 -21.62
C SER A 119 0.19 -18.62 -22.78
N GLU A 120 0.01 -17.88 -23.88
CA GLU A 120 0.89 -17.93 -25.05
C GLU A 120 2.17 -17.09 -24.86
N VAL A 121 2.06 -15.97 -24.14
CA VAL A 121 3.16 -15.02 -23.96
C VAL A 121 3.90 -15.18 -22.63
N LEU A 122 3.27 -15.74 -21.59
CA LEU A 122 3.86 -15.92 -20.26
C LEU A 122 5.19 -16.68 -20.29
N PRO A 123 5.39 -17.76 -21.10
CA PRO A 123 6.68 -18.44 -21.17
C PRO A 123 7.83 -17.54 -21.62
N GLN A 124 7.55 -16.46 -22.34
CA GLN A 124 8.55 -15.49 -22.82
C GLN A 124 8.97 -14.49 -21.73
N SER A 125 8.20 -14.38 -20.65
CA SER A 125 8.44 -13.41 -19.57
C SER A 125 9.60 -13.79 -18.63
N GLY A 126 9.99 -15.07 -18.63
CA GLY A 126 10.99 -15.63 -17.71
C GLY A 126 10.51 -15.93 -16.29
N VAL A 127 9.24 -15.63 -15.96
CA VAL A 127 8.66 -15.83 -14.62
C VAL A 127 7.39 -16.68 -14.68
N GLY A 128 7.08 -17.36 -13.56
CA GLY A 128 5.91 -18.24 -13.46
C GLY A 128 4.62 -17.51 -13.06
N ASN A 129 4.73 -16.41 -12.30
CA ASN A 129 3.56 -15.65 -11.87
C ASN A 129 3.06 -14.73 -13.01
N PRO A 130 1.81 -14.89 -13.49
CA PRO A 130 1.23 -14.04 -14.53
C PRO A 130 1.14 -12.56 -14.13
N VAL A 131 0.85 -12.24 -12.87
CA VAL A 131 0.73 -10.86 -12.39
C VAL A 131 2.08 -10.17 -12.43
N THR A 132 3.13 -10.83 -11.91
CA THR A 132 4.51 -10.32 -11.95
C THR A 132 5.01 -10.15 -13.38
N ALA A 133 4.69 -11.08 -14.29
CA ALA A 133 5.02 -10.95 -15.71
C ALA A 133 4.40 -9.70 -16.33
N VAL A 134 3.12 -9.43 -16.06
CA VAL A 134 2.46 -8.21 -16.55
C VAL A 134 3.11 -6.97 -15.92
N LEU A 135 3.28 -6.94 -14.60
CA LEU A 135 3.73 -5.74 -13.90
C LEU A 135 5.20 -5.39 -14.17
N LEU A 136 6.09 -6.37 -14.32
CA LEU A 136 7.54 -6.13 -14.39
C LEU A 136 8.18 -6.48 -15.73
N ASN A 137 7.44 -7.09 -16.65
CA ASN A 137 7.92 -7.36 -18.01
C ASN A 137 7.04 -6.65 -19.06
N PHE A 138 5.79 -7.07 -19.25
CA PHE A 138 4.95 -6.58 -20.34
C PHE A 138 4.48 -5.12 -20.18
N ARG A 139 4.19 -4.71 -18.94
CA ARG A 139 3.72 -3.36 -18.57
C ARG A 139 4.62 -2.75 -17.51
N ALA A 140 5.93 -2.98 -17.62
CA ALA A 140 6.95 -2.49 -16.69
C ALA A 140 6.90 -0.96 -16.45
N TRP A 141 6.40 -0.19 -17.42
CA TRP A 141 6.16 1.25 -17.25
C TRP A 141 5.23 1.59 -16.10
N ASP A 142 4.17 0.81 -15.90
CA ASP A 142 3.16 1.10 -14.89
C ASP A 142 3.79 0.98 -13.51
N THR A 143 4.49 -0.13 -13.24
CA THR A 143 5.18 -0.37 -11.96
C THR A 143 6.33 0.61 -11.71
N LEU A 144 7.08 0.98 -12.76
CA LEU A 144 8.14 1.99 -12.65
C LEU A 144 7.54 3.34 -12.20
N LEU A 145 6.49 3.80 -12.89
CA LEU A 145 5.84 5.07 -12.59
C LEU A 145 5.13 5.02 -11.23
N GLU A 146 4.52 3.91 -10.85
CA GLU A 146 3.96 3.71 -9.51
C GLU A 146 5.01 3.91 -8.42
N SER A 147 6.22 3.35 -8.58
CA SER A 147 7.31 3.52 -7.62
C SER A 147 7.76 5.00 -7.50
N ILE A 148 7.74 5.73 -8.62
CA ILE A 148 8.07 7.17 -8.66
C ILE A 148 6.95 7.99 -8.01
N ILE A 149 5.68 7.67 -8.28
CA ILE A 149 4.51 8.34 -7.67
C ILE A 149 4.50 8.12 -6.16
N LEU A 150 4.82 6.91 -5.68
CA LEU A 150 4.89 6.62 -4.25
C LEU A 150 5.99 7.47 -3.57
N LEU A 151 7.14 7.64 -4.23
CA LEU A 151 8.19 8.55 -3.77
C LEU A 151 7.73 10.03 -3.80
N ALA A 152 7.04 10.45 -4.86
CA ALA A 152 6.50 11.80 -4.99
C ALA A 152 5.46 12.11 -3.90
N ALA A 153 4.61 11.15 -3.55
CA ALA A 153 3.65 11.28 -2.45
C ALA A 153 4.36 11.51 -1.10
N LEU A 154 5.45 10.77 -0.84
CA LEU A 154 6.27 10.98 0.36
C LEU A 154 6.93 12.37 0.38
N ILE A 155 7.46 12.83 -0.76
CA ILE A 155 8.00 14.19 -0.89
C ILE A 155 6.90 15.22 -0.61
N GLY A 156 5.67 14.99 -1.08
CA GLY A 156 4.51 15.83 -0.77
C GLY A 156 4.23 15.93 0.74
N VAL A 157 4.35 14.83 1.48
CA VAL A 157 4.25 14.83 2.95
C VAL A 157 5.41 15.62 3.58
N TRP A 158 6.62 15.52 3.04
CA TRP A 158 7.78 16.26 3.54
C TRP A 158 7.64 17.77 3.38
N MET A 159 7.00 18.22 2.30
CA MET A 159 6.70 19.64 2.05
C MET A 159 5.72 20.25 3.06
N LEU A 160 5.03 19.45 3.89
CA LEU A 160 4.12 19.94 4.92
C LEU A 160 4.81 20.43 6.20
N ALA A 161 6.11 20.17 6.35
CA ALA A 161 6.90 20.60 7.50
C ALA A 161 8.22 21.24 7.06
N ARG A 162 8.77 22.12 7.89
CA ARG A 162 10.05 22.80 7.64
C ARG A 162 11.21 21.81 7.83
N ASP A 163 12.32 22.04 7.13
CA ASP A 163 13.49 21.15 7.12
C ASP A 163 14.05 20.87 8.53
N ASP A 164 14.07 21.89 9.40
CA ASP A 164 14.53 21.80 10.79
C ASP A 164 13.64 20.89 11.66
N ALA A 165 12.34 20.82 11.36
CA ALA A 165 11.42 19.93 12.06
C ALA A 165 11.78 18.45 11.81
N TRP A 166 12.27 18.10 10.61
CA TRP A 166 12.62 16.72 10.25
C TRP A 166 13.89 16.19 10.94
N GLU A 167 14.60 17.03 11.71
CA GLU A 167 15.70 16.62 12.57
C GLU A 167 15.24 16.08 13.94
N ALA A 168 14.02 16.43 14.35
CA ALA A 168 13.41 15.94 15.58
C ALA A 168 12.99 14.45 15.45
N PRO A 169 12.86 13.71 16.58
CA PRO A 169 12.31 12.36 16.55
C PRO A 169 10.93 12.36 15.90
N LEU A 170 10.77 11.60 14.81
CA LEU A 170 9.50 11.52 14.11
C LEU A 170 8.49 10.72 14.94
N GLY A 171 7.24 11.19 14.95
CA GLY A 171 6.08 10.39 15.32
C GLY A 171 5.48 10.63 16.70
N LEU A 172 4.35 9.93 16.90
CA LEU A 172 3.55 9.90 18.12
C LEU A 172 4.30 9.20 19.25
N PRO A 173 4.41 9.78 20.46
CA PRO A 173 5.01 9.11 21.62
C PRO A 173 4.10 7.98 22.13
N TYR A 174 4.03 6.86 21.41
CA TYR A 174 3.37 5.65 21.88
C TYR A 174 4.20 5.03 23.00
N HIS A 175 3.66 5.05 24.22
CA HIS A 175 4.23 4.37 25.36
C HIS A 175 3.59 2.98 25.46
N ALA A 176 4.26 1.97 24.95
CA ALA A 176 3.84 0.60 25.19
C ALA A 176 4.02 0.27 26.69
N ARG A 177 2.93 -0.16 27.35
CA ARG A 177 3.00 -0.62 28.73
C ARG A 177 3.95 -1.83 28.80
N PRO A 178 4.96 -1.84 29.70
CA PRO A 178 5.82 -3.00 29.88
C PRO A 178 4.98 -4.25 30.19
N GLY A 179 5.18 -5.33 29.42
CA GLY A 179 4.39 -6.56 29.54
C GLY A 179 2.97 -6.51 28.95
N GLY A 180 2.59 -5.42 28.29
CA GLY A 180 1.31 -5.30 27.58
C GLY A 180 1.30 -5.97 26.20
N VAL A 181 0.10 -6.12 25.62
CA VAL A 181 -0.12 -6.79 24.32
C VAL A 181 0.73 -6.19 23.19
N LEU A 182 0.81 -4.85 23.10
CA LEU A 182 1.60 -4.17 22.08
C LEU A 182 3.10 -4.46 22.21
N ALA A 183 3.62 -4.54 23.44
CA ALA A 183 5.02 -4.90 23.68
C ALA A 183 5.32 -6.35 23.28
N SER A 184 4.38 -7.26 23.53
CA SER A 184 4.49 -8.67 23.10
C SER A 184 4.45 -8.80 21.58
N PHE A 185 3.50 -8.13 20.92
CA PHE A 185 3.41 -8.10 19.46
C PHE A 185 4.63 -7.46 18.81
N GLY A 186 5.17 -6.39 19.37
CA GLY A 186 6.42 -5.78 18.93
C GLY A 186 7.65 -6.67 19.01
N ARG A 187 7.62 -7.77 19.78
CA ARG A 187 8.72 -8.75 19.84
C ARG A 187 8.48 -9.97 18.97
N VAL A 188 7.23 -10.41 18.85
CA VAL A 188 6.86 -11.66 18.16
C VAL A 188 6.64 -11.43 16.67
N LEU A 189 5.96 -10.35 16.27
CA LEU A 189 5.62 -10.11 14.87
C LEU A 189 6.82 -9.77 13.98
N PRO A 190 7.85 -9.02 14.41
CA PRO A 190 8.94 -8.66 13.51
C PRO A 190 9.71 -9.83 12.89
N PRO A 191 10.16 -10.86 13.64
CA PRO A 191 10.82 -12.00 12.99
C PRO A 191 9.88 -12.75 12.04
N ILE A 192 8.60 -12.89 12.39
CA ILE A 192 7.61 -13.55 11.52
C ILE A 192 7.36 -12.75 10.25
N GLY A 193 7.09 -11.45 10.38
CA GLY A 193 6.82 -10.57 9.25
C GLY A 193 8.04 -10.32 8.39
N LEU A 194 9.26 -10.37 8.93
CA LEU A 194 10.48 -10.34 8.14
C LEU A 194 10.57 -11.58 7.25
N ILE A 195 10.39 -12.78 7.83
CA ILE A 195 10.41 -14.04 7.07
C ILE A 195 9.29 -14.04 6.03
N PHE A 196 8.08 -13.64 6.42
CA PHE A 196 6.93 -13.64 5.52
C PHE A 196 7.06 -12.59 4.41
N GLY A 197 7.54 -11.39 4.73
CA GLY A 197 7.80 -10.33 3.74
C GLY A 197 8.85 -10.76 2.71
N VAL A 198 9.97 -11.33 3.16
CA VAL A 198 11.01 -11.88 2.26
C VAL A 198 10.46 -13.04 1.42
N TYR A 199 9.67 -13.93 2.04
CA TYR A 199 9.01 -15.02 1.34
C TYR A 199 8.08 -14.52 0.23
N LEU A 200 7.25 -13.51 0.49
CA LEU A 200 6.33 -12.96 -0.52
C LEU A 200 7.08 -12.41 -1.74
N VAL A 201 8.22 -11.73 -1.52
CA VAL A 201 9.05 -11.21 -2.63
C VAL A 201 9.65 -12.35 -3.43
N TRP A 202 10.22 -13.35 -2.76
CA TRP A 202 10.81 -14.51 -3.43
C TRP A 202 9.76 -15.33 -4.19
N ALA A 203 8.62 -15.59 -3.56
CA ALA A 203 7.52 -16.34 -4.12
C ALA A 203 6.86 -15.61 -5.29
N GLY A 204 6.86 -14.27 -5.29
CA GLY A 204 6.27 -13.41 -6.32
C GLY A 204 6.72 -13.71 -7.74
N ALA A 205 7.92 -14.24 -7.94
CA ALA A 205 8.41 -14.62 -9.27
C ALA A 205 7.70 -15.86 -9.85
N ASP A 206 7.16 -16.75 -9.02
CA ASP A 206 6.61 -18.04 -9.46
C ASP A 206 5.13 -18.24 -9.07
N THR A 207 4.68 -17.57 -8.01
CA THR A 207 3.34 -17.65 -7.43
C THR A 207 2.95 -16.32 -6.79
N THR A 208 1.80 -16.26 -6.11
CA THR A 208 1.26 -15.07 -5.46
C THR A 208 2.26 -14.43 -4.51
N GLY A 209 2.46 -13.12 -4.66
CA GLY A 209 3.38 -12.33 -3.85
C GLY A 209 3.83 -11.08 -4.58
N GLY A 210 5.07 -10.67 -4.30
CA GLY A 210 5.74 -9.57 -4.97
C GLY A 210 6.19 -8.44 -4.06
N ALA A 211 6.85 -7.47 -4.68
CA ALA A 211 7.54 -6.38 -3.97
C ALA A 211 6.62 -5.52 -3.11
N PHE A 212 5.41 -5.23 -3.58
CA PHE A 212 4.49 -4.32 -2.90
C PHE A 212 3.92 -4.96 -1.63
N GLN A 213 3.44 -6.21 -1.74
CA GLN A 213 2.88 -6.97 -0.63
C GLN A 213 3.97 -7.24 0.42
N GLY A 214 5.16 -7.67 -0.02
CA GLY A 214 6.32 -7.86 0.86
C GLY A 214 6.72 -6.56 1.56
N GLY A 215 6.84 -5.47 0.82
CA GLY A 215 7.19 -4.15 1.36
C GLY A 215 6.18 -3.64 2.39
N THR A 216 4.89 -3.88 2.15
CA THR A 216 3.83 -3.48 3.10
C THR A 216 3.87 -4.30 4.39
N VAL A 217 4.12 -5.61 4.31
CA VAL A 217 4.32 -6.45 5.51
C VAL A 217 5.52 -5.97 6.32
N LEU A 218 6.64 -5.69 5.65
CA LEU A 218 7.84 -5.16 6.30
C LEU A 218 7.57 -3.79 6.95
N ALA A 219 6.84 -2.91 6.27
CA ALA A 219 6.42 -1.63 6.83
C ALA A 219 5.55 -1.80 8.08
N ALA A 220 4.57 -2.70 8.03
CA ALA A 220 3.66 -2.97 9.14
C ALA A 220 4.41 -3.46 10.38
N VAL A 221 5.33 -4.42 10.25
CA VAL A 221 6.11 -4.88 11.41
C VAL A 221 7.10 -3.84 11.91
N CYS A 222 7.67 -3.03 11.02
CA CYS A 222 8.51 -1.90 11.39
C CYS A 222 7.73 -0.89 12.24
N LEU A 223 6.52 -0.50 11.81
CA LEU A 223 5.62 0.38 12.54
C LEU A 223 5.21 -0.21 13.90
N VAL A 224 4.85 -1.51 13.96
CA VAL A 224 4.52 -2.16 15.24
C VAL A 224 5.71 -2.17 16.20
N THR A 225 6.92 -2.39 15.69
CA THR A 225 8.16 -2.36 16.50
C THR A 225 8.44 -0.95 17.05
N MET A 226 8.18 0.08 16.25
CA MET A 226 8.27 1.47 16.68
C MET A 226 7.22 1.83 17.72
N MET A 227 5.95 1.45 17.50
CA MET A 227 4.86 1.65 18.46
C MET A 227 5.10 0.90 19.79
N ALA A 228 5.80 -0.24 19.73
CA ALA A 228 6.23 -0.99 20.91
C ALA A 228 7.42 -0.35 21.66
N GLY A 229 8.00 0.74 21.13
CA GLY A 229 9.17 1.41 21.71
C GLY A 229 10.49 0.64 21.55
N ILE A 230 10.52 -0.39 20.71
CA ILE A 230 11.70 -1.25 20.48
C ILE A 230 12.62 -0.63 19.43
N LEU A 231 12.04 -0.07 18.36
CA LEU A 231 12.78 0.62 17.29
C LEU A 231 12.51 2.13 17.38
N ARG A 232 13.56 2.93 17.22
CA ARG A 232 13.43 4.39 17.13
C ARG A 232 13.04 4.77 15.71
N ALA A 233 12.17 5.79 15.58
CA ALA A 233 11.81 6.31 14.27
C ALA A 233 13.08 6.80 13.51
N PRO A 234 13.18 6.52 12.20
CA PRO A 234 14.31 6.94 11.39
C PRO A 234 14.41 8.47 11.34
N ARG A 235 15.62 9.01 11.24
CA ARG A 235 15.82 10.43 10.93
C ARG A 235 15.91 10.57 9.41
N VAL A 236 14.94 11.23 8.78
CA VAL A 236 14.85 11.36 7.32
C VAL A 236 16.12 11.93 6.69
N ALA A 237 16.80 12.84 7.39
CA ALA A 237 18.05 13.45 6.95
C ALA A 237 19.20 12.45 6.75
N GLN A 238 19.14 11.24 7.33
CA GLN A 238 20.22 10.27 7.19
C GLN A 238 20.29 9.73 5.74
N PRO A 239 21.48 9.75 5.12
CA PRO A 239 21.65 9.35 3.72
C PRO A 239 21.29 7.88 3.48
N ALA A 240 21.39 7.01 4.49
CA ALA A 240 21.00 5.61 4.39
C ALA A 240 19.51 5.44 4.06
N TRP A 241 18.62 6.20 4.70
CA TRP A 241 17.17 6.13 4.41
C TRP A 241 16.84 6.72 3.06
N ARG A 242 17.51 7.82 2.68
CA ARG A 242 17.36 8.42 1.34
C ARG A 242 17.84 7.46 0.25
N ALA A 243 18.94 6.75 0.47
CA ALA A 243 19.43 5.71 -0.43
C ALA A 243 18.43 4.55 -0.51
N ALA A 244 17.87 4.09 0.61
CA ALA A 244 16.86 3.04 0.62
C ALA A 244 15.58 3.44 -0.13
N LEU A 245 15.17 4.71 -0.06
CA LEU A 245 14.00 5.23 -0.79
C LEU A 245 14.19 5.22 -2.32
N VAL A 246 15.40 5.52 -2.79
CA VAL A 246 15.68 5.57 -4.24
C VAL A 246 16.24 4.26 -4.80
N LEU A 247 16.55 3.27 -3.94
CA LEU A 247 17.14 2.00 -4.34
C LEU A 247 16.28 1.26 -5.37
N GLY A 248 15.00 1.05 -5.08
CA GLY A 248 14.03 0.38 -5.95
C GLY A 248 13.82 1.10 -7.28
N PRO A 249 13.32 2.36 -7.27
CA PRO A 249 13.15 3.14 -8.50
C PRO A 249 14.45 3.27 -9.30
N GLY A 250 15.59 3.43 -8.62
CA GLY A 250 16.91 3.54 -9.23
C GLY A 250 17.35 2.24 -9.91
N VAL A 251 17.26 1.10 -9.23
CA VAL A 251 17.56 -0.22 -9.81
C VAL A 251 16.64 -0.51 -10.99
N PHE A 252 15.35 -0.16 -10.89
CA PHE A 252 14.40 -0.35 -11.97
C PHE A 252 14.74 0.52 -13.18
N LEU A 253 15.03 1.80 -12.98
CA LEU A 253 15.46 2.71 -14.04
C LEU A 253 16.76 2.25 -14.70
N LEU A 254 17.75 1.81 -13.91
CA LEU A 254 19.02 1.27 -14.41
C LEU A 254 18.82 -0.01 -15.21
N SER A 255 17.92 -0.90 -14.77
CA SER A 255 17.55 -2.09 -15.55
C SER A 255 16.88 -1.71 -16.87
N GLY A 256 16.01 -0.69 -16.87
CA GLY A 256 15.40 -0.15 -18.07
C GLY A 256 16.43 0.43 -19.06
N LEU A 257 17.40 1.20 -18.55
CA LEU A 257 18.51 1.73 -19.34
C LEU A 257 19.41 0.62 -19.90
N ALA A 258 19.70 -0.41 -19.11
CA ALA A 258 20.44 -1.58 -19.59
C ALA A 258 19.67 -2.29 -20.73
N GLY A 259 18.35 -2.43 -20.62
CA GLY A 259 17.52 -2.93 -21.70
C GLY A 259 17.59 -2.07 -22.97
N ALA A 260 17.63 -0.74 -22.83
CA ALA A 260 17.76 0.18 -23.96
C ALA A 260 19.12 0.04 -24.69
N LEU A 261 20.19 -0.29 -23.95
CA LEU A 261 21.54 -0.41 -24.50
C LEU A 261 21.86 -1.81 -25.05
N PHE A 262 21.31 -2.86 -24.43
CA PHE A 262 21.71 -4.25 -24.67
C PHE A 262 20.57 -5.17 -25.11
N ALA A 263 19.31 -4.71 -25.10
CA ALA A 263 18.13 -5.51 -25.48
C ALA A 263 17.30 -4.80 -26.57
N GLN A 264 16.01 -5.14 -26.68
CA GLN A 264 15.12 -4.64 -27.74
C GLN A 264 14.55 -3.24 -27.48
N GLY A 265 14.95 -2.57 -26.39
CA GLY A 265 14.47 -1.24 -26.01
C GLY A 265 14.46 -1.00 -24.50
N PHE A 266 14.12 0.22 -24.09
CA PHE A 266 14.00 0.57 -22.68
C PHE A 266 13.00 -0.37 -21.96
N LEU A 267 13.41 -0.92 -20.80
CA LEU A 267 12.70 -1.96 -20.04
C LEU A 267 12.57 -3.32 -20.75
N GLY A 268 13.23 -3.51 -21.89
CA GLY A 268 13.34 -4.81 -22.53
C GLY A 268 14.25 -5.74 -21.71
N LEU A 269 13.71 -6.88 -21.29
CA LEU A 269 14.46 -7.91 -20.57
C LEU A 269 14.76 -9.09 -21.50
N PRO A 270 16.04 -9.42 -21.76
CA PRO A 270 16.39 -10.65 -22.48
C PRO A 270 15.84 -11.88 -21.74
N PRO A 271 15.29 -12.90 -22.42
CA PRO A 271 14.67 -14.05 -21.77
C PRO A 271 15.56 -14.75 -20.73
N ASP A 272 16.85 -14.89 -21.02
CA ASP A 272 17.82 -15.54 -20.13
C ASP A 272 18.11 -14.75 -18.85
N LEU A 273 17.92 -13.42 -18.88
CA LEU A 273 18.19 -12.52 -17.76
C LEU A 273 16.91 -11.97 -17.11
N ALA A 274 15.73 -12.30 -17.65
CA ALA A 274 14.47 -11.73 -17.20
C ALA A 274 14.19 -12.08 -15.73
N LYS A 275 14.24 -13.37 -15.35
CA LYS A 275 14.03 -13.79 -13.96
C LYS A 275 14.98 -13.11 -12.95
N PRO A 276 16.31 -13.16 -13.12
CA PRO A 276 17.21 -12.51 -12.16
C PRO A 276 17.05 -10.99 -12.13
N ALA A 277 16.77 -10.34 -13.27
CA ALA A 277 16.49 -8.90 -13.31
C ALA A 277 15.20 -8.55 -12.54
N ILE A 278 14.11 -9.28 -12.79
CA ILE A 278 12.82 -9.10 -12.11
C ILE A 278 12.98 -9.28 -10.61
N VAL A 279 13.59 -10.38 -10.15
CA VAL A 279 13.80 -10.63 -8.71
C VAL A 279 14.67 -9.53 -8.07
N THR A 280 15.67 -9.02 -8.79
CA THR A 280 16.52 -7.91 -8.32
C THR A 280 15.73 -6.61 -8.19
N ILE A 281 14.91 -6.28 -9.19
CA ILE A 281 14.01 -5.13 -9.18
C ILE A 281 13.02 -5.25 -8.02
N GLU A 282 12.40 -6.42 -7.84
CA GLU A 282 11.44 -6.66 -6.76
C GLU A 282 12.06 -6.51 -5.39
N ALA A 283 13.23 -7.10 -5.15
CA ALA A 283 13.95 -6.98 -3.89
C ALA A 283 14.29 -5.51 -3.58
N ALA A 284 14.77 -4.76 -4.57
CA ALA A 284 15.08 -3.34 -4.41
C ALA A 284 13.82 -2.50 -4.16
N LEU A 285 12.74 -2.73 -4.92
CA LEU A 285 11.45 -2.07 -4.73
C LEU A 285 10.86 -2.37 -3.37
N THR A 286 10.97 -3.60 -2.87
CA THR A 286 10.48 -3.99 -1.54
C THR A 286 11.06 -3.11 -0.45
N VAL A 287 12.37 -2.87 -0.49
CA VAL A 287 13.06 -2.00 0.47
C VAL A 287 12.55 -0.57 0.38
N SER A 288 12.47 -0.01 -0.84
CA SER A 288 11.98 1.35 -1.05
C SER A 288 10.53 1.50 -0.60
N ILE A 289 9.63 0.59 -0.99
CA ILE A 289 8.23 0.56 -0.60
C ILE A 289 8.12 0.49 0.92
N ALA A 290 8.82 -0.43 1.58
CA ALA A 290 8.76 -0.57 3.03
C ALA A 290 9.14 0.73 3.75
N VAL A 291 10.25 1.36 3.34
CA VAL A 291 10.71 2.63 3.93
C VAL A 291 9.73 3.75 3.62
N THR A 292 9.24 3.85 2.39
CA THR A 292 8.27 4.89 2.01
C THR A 292 6.99 4.78 2.82
N LEU A 293 6.41 3.58 2.92
CA LEU A 293 5.17 3.38 3.67
C LEU A 293 5.35 3.68 5.15
N VAL A 294 6.48 3.27 5.77
CA VAL A 294 6.79 3.64 7.16
C VAL A 294 6.81 5.16 7.35
N LEU A 295 7.51 5.89 6.47
CA LEU A 295 7.64 7.34 6.57
C LEU A 295 6.33 8.08 6.28
N LEU A 296 5.50 7.57 5.36
CA LEU A 296 4.16 8.09 5.12
C LEU A 296 3.27 7.96 6.36
N VAL A 297 3.32 6.82 7.06
CA VAL A 297 2.51 6.59 8.28
C VAL A 297 2.97 7.38 9.48
N ILE A 298 4.28 7.48 9.69
CA ILE A 298 4.82 8.29 10.79
C ILE A 298 4.44 9.77 10.58
N GLY A 299 4.45 10.23 9.33
CA GLY A 299 4.06 11.58 8.97
C GLY A 299 5.04 12.66 9.45
N PRO A 300 4.65 13.94 9.39
CA PRO A 300 5.50 15.03 9.84
C PRO A 300 5.72 14.99 11.36
N PRO A 301 6.86 15.54 11.84
CA PRO A 301 7.10 15.75 13.26
C PRO A 301 5.89 16.45 13.92
N ASP A 302 5.43 15.92 15.06
CA ASP A 302 4.42 16.60 15.86
C ASP A 302 5.21 17.58 16.75
N ASP A 303 5.21 18.87 16.39
CA ASP A 303 5.60 19.94 17.31
C ASP A 303 4.62 19.84 18.47
N GLY A 304 4.98 19.09 19.51
CA GLY A 304 4.11 18.81 20.64
C GLY A 304 3.56 20.14 21.11
N GLY A 305 2.28 20.38 20.85
CA GLY A 305 1.67 21.68 21.05
C GLY A 305 1.99 22.14 22.46
N HIS A 306 2.91 23.10 22.58
CA HIS A 306 2.97 23.98 23.72
C HIS A 306 1.69 24.80 23.66
N VAL A 307 0.61 24.21 24.15
CA VAL A 307 -0.50 24.96 24.68
C VAL A 307 0.06 25.61 25.93
N ALA A 308 0.45 26.87 25.78
CA ALA A 308 0.66 27.79 26.89
C ALA A 308 -0.63 27.93 27.71
#